data_AF-A0A6A5G6L4-F1
#
_entry.id   AF-A0A6A5G6L4-F1
#
_cell.length_a   1.000
_cell.length_b   1.000
_cell.length_c   1.000
_cell.angle_alpha   90.00
_cell.angle_beta   90.00
_cell.angle_gamma   90.00
#
_symmetry.space_group_name_H-M   'P 1'
#
loop_
_entity.id
_entity.type
_entity.pdbx_description
1 polymer ?
#
loop_
_entity_poly.entity_id
_entity_poly.type
_entity_poly.pdbx_seq_one_letter_code
_entity_poly.pdbx_strand_id
1 'polypeptide(L)'
;MSSISKEEQFVVIRKKYPFFESQFLSLKDFQLYIMNFWMSVYFFLAMFGCIQSGATIGISVLQMVRTLHEVKSLISKATWKKHRVAVRNLVLQFQSSLVGIVPAVSIAFVVVIPTRYSQVLSYYFTMIVAIHSTCNAIVIMITYPELRKHAMFWKKAEISTISVSVTQNSSQRVRSMA
;
A
#
# COMPACT_ATOMS: atom_id res chain seq x y z
N MET A 1 1.08 29.90 -6.70
CA MET A 1 -0.38 29.90 -6.45
C MET A 1 -0.72 31.24 -5.83
N SER A 2 -1.35 32.18 -6.56
CA SER A 2 -1.77 33.44 -5.97
C SER A 2 -3.00 33.16 -5.10
N SER A 3 -2.81 33.13 -3.79
CA SER A 3 -3.93 33.06 -2.85
C SER A 3 -4.73 34.34 -3.01
N ILE A 4 -5.96 34.23 -3.49
CA ILE A 4 -6.99 35.26 -3.38
C ILE A 4 -7.14 35.57 -1.87
N SER A 5 -7.26 36.85 -1.48
CA SER A 5 -7.40 37.24 -0.07
C SER A 5 -8.66 36.61 0.54
N LYS A 6 -8.70 36.37 1.86
CA LYS A 6 -9.88 35.74 2.50
C LYS A 6 -11.15 36.56 2.21
N GLU A 7 -11.00 37.88 2.15
CA GLU A 7 -12.03 38.87 1.88
C GLU A 7 -12.60 38.72 0.45
N GLU A 8 -11.73 38.57 -0.55
CA GLU A 8 -12.16 38.32 -1.93
C GLU A 8 -12.82 36.94 -2.08
N GLN A 9 -12.36 35.92 -1.36
CA GLN A 9 -13.02 34.61 -1.33
C GLN A 9 -14.44 34.71 -0.75
N PHE A 10 -14.66 35.50 0.30
CA PHE A 10 -15.98 35.77 0.85
C PHE A 10 -16.90 36.52 -0.11
N VAL A 11 -16.38 37.49 -0.88
CA VAL A 11 -17.17 38.18 -1.92
C VAL A 11 -17.65 37.20 -3.00
N VAL A 12 -16.78 36.28 -3.43
CA VAL A 12 -17.16 35.25 -4.40
C VAL A 12 -18.18 34.26 -3.81
N ILE A 13 -18.04 33.86 -2.55
CA ILE A 13 -19.01 33.00 -1.86
C ILE A 13 -20.37 33.68 -1.76
N ARG A 14 -20.42 34.95 -1.34
CA ARG A 14 -21.67 35.72 -1.23
C ARG A 14 -22.37 35.89 -2.58
N LYS A 15 -21.59 35.97 -3.68
CA LYS A 15 -22.12 36.13 -5.04
C LYS A 15 -22.54 34.80 -5.71
N LYS A 16 -21.81 33.71 -5.50
CA LYS A 16 -22.08 32.40 -6.17
C LYS A 16 -22.82 31.39 -5.29
N TYR A 17 -22.65 31.43 -3.98
CA TYR A 17 -23.16 30.44 -3.03
C TYR A 17 -23.73 31.08 -1.76
N PRO A 18 -24.74 31.98 -1.87
CA PRO A 18 -25.25 32.76 -0.74
C PRO A 18 -25.79 31.89 0.40
N PHE A 19 -26.35 30.71 0.10
CA PHE A 19 -26.87 29.79 1.11
C PHE A 19 -25.80 29.10 1.98
N PHE A 20 -24.54 29.05 1.52
CA PHE A 20 -23.46 28.37 2.26
C PHE A 20 -22.60 29.35 3.06
N GLU A 21 -22.87 30.67 2.99
CA GLU A 21 -22.09 31.71 3.65
C GLU A 21 -21.93 31.46 5.16
N SER A 22 -23.01 31.09 5.85
CA SER A 22 -22.96 30.79 7.29
C SER A 22 -22.05 29.60 7.63
N GLN A 23 -21.99 28.60 6.74
CA GLN A 23 -21.11 27.44 6.91
C GLN A 23 -19.66 27.85 6.67
N PHE A 24 -19.36 28.63 5.61
CA PHE A 24 -18.01 29.12 5.33
C PHE A 24 -17.49 30.10 6.40
N LEU A 25 -18.36 30.93 7.00
CA LEU A 25 -18.01 31.81 8.11
C LEU A 25 -17.61 31.05 9.38
N SER A 26 -18.14 29.84 9.57
CA SER A 26 -17.81 28.99 10.73
C SER A 26 -16.46 28.28 10.59
N LEU A 27 -15.91 28.17 9.37
CA LEU A 27 -14.62 27.54 9.13
C LEU A 27 -13.48 28.57 9.32
N LYS A 28 -12.61 28.31 10.31
CA LYS A 28 -11.44 29.15 10.61
C LYS A 28 -10.47 29.24 9.41
N ASP A 29 -10.35 28.14 8.67
CA ASP A 29 -9.52 28.03 7.47
C ASP A 29 -10.29 27.31 6.35
N PHE A 30 -10.55 28.04 5.27
CA PHE A 30 -11.06 27.48 4.02
C PHE A 30 -10.27 28.07 2.84
N GLN A 31 -10.18 27.29 1.77
CA GLN A 31 -9.53 27.67 0.53
C GLN A 31 -10.53 27.45 -0.61
N LEU A 32 -11.03 28.55 -1.17
CA LEU A 32 -11.95 28.50 -2.30
C LEU A 32 -11.16 28.34 -3.61
N TYR A 33 -11.25 27.16 -4.22
CA TYR A 33 -10.71 26.93 -5.56
C TYR A 33 -11.77 27.17 -6.62
N ILE A 34 -11.55 28.19 -7.45
CA ILE A 34 -12.36 28.42 -8.65
C ILE A 34 -11.72 27.62 -9.78
N MET A 35 -12.44 26.64 -10.30
CA MET A 35 -11.98 25.82 -11.42
C MET A 35 -11.76 26.69 -12.66
N ASN A 36 -10.50 26.87 -13.04
CA ASN A 36 -10.09 27.52 -14.28
C ASN A 36 -9.82 26.47 -15.38
N PHE A 37 -9.89 26.88 -16.65
CA PHE A 37 -9.62 25.98 -17.79
C PHE A 37 -8.27 25.25 -17.65
N TRP A 38 -7.21 25.98 -17.30
CA TRP A 38 -5.88 25.41 -17.08
C TRP A 38 -5.80 24.44 -15.89
N MET A 39 -6.58 24.67 -14.82
CA MET A 39 -6.68 23.72 -13.71
C MET A 39 -7.36 22.43 -14.16
N SER A 40 -8.42 22.54 -14.97
CA SER A 40 -9.10 21.36 -15.54
C SER A 40 -8.15 20.53 -16.40
N VAL A 41 -7.40 21.16 -17.31
CA VAL A 41 -6.37 20.50 -18.13
C VAL A 41 -5.31 19.81 -17.27
N TYR A 42 -4.83 20.49 -16.21
CA TYR A 42 -3.90 19.90 -15.26
C TYR A 42 -4.46 18.64 -14.58
N PHE A 43 -5.71 18.67 -14.11
CA PHE A 43 -6.35 17.50 -13.50
C PHE A 43 -6.50 16.35 -14.49
N PHE A 44 -6.86 16.62 -15.75
CA PHE A 44 -6.92 15.58 -16.79
C PHE A 44 -5.55 14.94 -17.06
N LEU A 45 -4.49 15.75 -17.19
CA LEU A 45 -3.14 15.25 -17.37
C LEU A 45 -2.65 14.44 -16.15
N ALA A 46 -2.95 14.92 -14.93
CA ALA A 46 -2.60 14.21 -13.70
C ALA A 46 -3.32 12.86 -13.60
N MET A 47 -4.59 12.80 -13.97
CA MET A 47 -5.38 11.56 -14.04
C MET A 47 -4.78 10.58 -15.05
N PHE A 48 -4.45 11.05 -16.25
CA PHE A 48 -3.80 10.22 -17.27
C PHE A 48 -2.44 9.70 -16.81
N GLY A 49 -1.61 10.55 -16.20
CA GLY A 49 -0.33 10.16 -15.64
C GLY A 49 -0.44 9.13 -14.52
N CYS A 50 -1.46 9.24 -13.66
CA CYS A 50 -1.74 8.22 -12.63
C CYS A 50 -2.14 6.88 -13.24
N ILE A 51 -3.00 6.88 -14.27
CA ILE A 51 -3.41 5.65 -14.96
C ILE A 51 -2.22 5.00 -15.66
N GLN A 52 -1.43 5.78 -16.41
CA GLN A 52 -0.26 5.29 -17.12
C GLN A 52 0.78 4.70 -16.16
N SER A 53 1.13 5.42 -15.09
CA SER A 53 2.11 4.94 -14.10
C SER A 53 1.62 3.69 -13.37
N GLY A 54 0.35 3.64 -12.98
CA GLY A 54 -0.27 2.45 -12.40
C GLY A 54 -0.19 1.24 -13.33
N ALA A 55 -0.46 1.43 -14.62
CA ALA A 55 -0.35 0.39 -15.64
C ALA A 55 1.11 -0.08 -15.82
N THR A 56 2.08 0.84 -15.92
CA THR A 56 3.50 0.51 -16.04
C THR A 56 3.97 -0.33 -14.86
N ILE A 57 3.66 0.09 -13.63
CA ILE A 57 4.04 -0.67 -12.42
C ILE A 57 3.38 -2.05 -12.44
N GLY A 58 2.09 -2.14 -12.78
CA GLY A 58 1.38 -3.43 -12.87
C GLY A 58 2.01 -4.39 -13.87
N ILE A 59 2.37 -3.91 -15.05
CA ILE A 59 3.07 -4.70 -16.08
C ILE A 59 4.43 -5.17 -15.55
N SER A 60 5.22 -4.30 -14.92
CA SER A 60 6.52 -4.66 -14.34
C SER A 60 6.41 -5.75 -13.27
N VAL A 61 5.39 -5.68 -12.39
CA VAL A 61 5.15 -6.74 -11.39
C VAL A 61 4.81 -8.07 -12.07
N LEU A 62 3.94 -8.06 -13.09
CA LEU A 62 3.57 -9.27 -13.83
C LEU A 62 4.78 -9.88 -14.54
N GLN A 63 5.65 -9.06 -15.14
CA GLN A 63 6.89 -9.50 -15.75
C GLN A 63 7.81 -10.16 -14.72
N MET A 64 8.02 -9.54 -13.55
CA MET A 64 8.84 -10.13 -12.49
C MET A 64 8.31 -11.49 -12.02
N VAL A 65 6.99 -11.64 -11.88
CA VAL A 65 6.35 -12.92 -11.51
C VAL A 65 6.61 -13.98 -12.58
N ARG A 66 6.47 -13.63 -13.87
CA ARG A 66 6.73 -14.53 -15.00
C ARG A 66 8.19 -14.97 -15.05
N THR A 67 9.11 -14.02 -15.02
CA THR A 67 10.56 -14.31 -15.04
C THR A 67 10.96 -15.21 -13.87
N LEU A 68 10.42 -14.98 -12.67
CA LEU A 68 10.69 -15.84 -11.51
C LEU A 68 10.24 -17.29 -11.73
N HIS A 69 9.14 -17.50 -12.47
CA HIS A 69 8.65 -18.83 -12.79
C HIS A 69 9.51 -19.52 -13.85
N GLU A 70 9.95 -18.78 -14.87
CA GLU A 70 10.82 -19.28 -15.95
C GLU A 70 12.20 -19.72 -15.44
N VAL A 71 12.82 -18.93 -14.56
CA VAL A 71 14.17 -19.23 -14.04
C VAL A 71 14.17 -20.24 -12.89
N LYS A 72 12.99 -20.77 -12.49
CA LYS A 72 12.84 -21.68 -11.33
C LYS A 72 13.73 -22.93 -11.42
N SER A 73 13.89 -23.49 -12.62
CA SER A 73 14.72 -24.68 -12.86
C SER A 73 16.22 -24.38 -12.93
N LEU A 74 16.60 -23.11 -13.16
CA LEU A 74 17.98 -22.67 -13.37
C LEU A 74 18.66 -22.21 -12.08
N ILE A 75 17.91 -21.96 -11.01
CA ILE A 75 18.43 -21.39 -9.77
C ILE A 75 18.36 -22.36 -8.59
N SER A 76 19.32 -22.24 -7.67
CA SER A 76 19.35 -23.07 -6.46
C SER A 76 18.12 -22.82 -5.56
N LYS A 77 17.72 -23.85 -4.79
CA LYS A 77 16.56 -23.77 -3.88
C LYS A 77 16.65 -22.62 -2.88
N ALA A 78 17.85 -22.28 -2.42
CA ALA A 78 18.09 -21.19 -1.48
C ALA A 78 17.88 -19.81 -2.11
N THR A 79 18.38 -19.61 -3.34
CA THR A 79 18.24 -18.35 -4.09
C THR A 79 16.79 -18.15 -4.57
N TRP A 80 16.12 -19.23 -5.01
CA TRP A 80 14.70 -19.19 -5.39
C TRP A 80 13.79 -18.73 -4.25
N LYS A 81 14.03 -19.23 -3.03
CA LYS A 81 13.26 -18.83 -1.86
C LYS A 81 13.37 -17.33 -1.58
N LYS A 82 14.56 -16.74 -1.74
CA LYS A 82 14.79 -15.29 -1.56
C LYS A 82 14.03 -14.48 -2.61
N HIS A 83 14.17 -14.82 -3.89
CA HIS A 83 13.46 -14.09 -4.96
C HIS A 83 11.94 -14.23 -4.87
N ARG A 84 11.42 -15.41 -4.48
CA ARG A 84 9.98 -15.59 -4.25
C ARG A 84 9.43 -14.70 -3.15
N VAL A 85 10.18 -14.53 -2.05
CA VAL A 85 9.78 -13.62 -0.98
C VAL A 85 9.78 -12.17 -1.47
N ALA A 86 10.79 -11.76 -2.24
CA ALA A 86 10.86 -10.41 -2.81
C ALA A 86 9.69 -10.12 -3.76
N VAL A 87 9.38 -11.03 -4.69
CA VAL A 87 8.23 -10.89 -5.61
C VAL A 87 6.90 -10.88 -4.84
N ARG A 88 6.76 -11.69 -3.79
CA ARG A 88 5.56 -11.66 -2.94
C ARG A 88 5.39 -10.31 -2.23
N ASN A 89 6.48 -9.76 -1.71
CA ASN A 89 6.48 -8.43 -1.09
C ASN A 89 6.08 -7.37 -2.12
N LEU A 90 6.61 -7.43 -3.34
CA LEU A 90 6.30 -6.50 -4.41
C LEU A 90 4.81 -6.52 -4.80
N VAL A 91 4.23 -7.72 -4.92
CA VAL A 91 2.78 -7.88 -5.20
C VAL A 91 1.94 -7.25 -4.10
N LEU A 92 2.33 -7.43 -2.84
CA LEU A 92 1.61 -6.86 -1.69
C LEU A 92 1.77 -5.34 -1.60
N GLN A 93 2.96 -4.81 -1.91
CA GLN A 93 3.18 -3.36 -2.02
C GLN A 93 2.35 -2.75 -3.15
N PHE A 94 2.23 -3.43 -4.28
CA PHE A 94 1.40 -2.99 -5.40
C PHE A 94 -0.09 -2.99 -5.02
N GLN A 95 -0.58 -4.07 -4.39
CA GLN A 95 -1.95 -4.14 -3.88
C GLN A 95 -2.23 -3.04 -2.86
N SER A 96 -1.31 -2.80 -1.93
CA SER A 96 -1.46 -1.70 -0.99
C SER A 96 -1.50 -0.38 -1.71
N SER A 97 -0.59 -0.11 -2.67
CA SER A 97 -0.55 1.14 -3.43
C SER A 97 -1.86 1.43 -4.17
N LEU A 98 -2.47 0.42 -4.79
CA LEU A 98 -3.78 0.52 -5.44
C LEU A 98 -4.88 1.03 -4.50
N VAL A 99 -4.87 0.60 -3.23
CA VAL A 99 -5.84 1.07 -2.21
C VAL A 99 -5.73 2.57 -1.95
N GLY A 100 -4.57 3.19 -2.16
CA GLY A 100 -4.37 4.64 -2.01
C GLY A 100 -4.63 5.42 -3.30
N ILE A 101 -4.21 4.86 -4.45
CA ILE A 101 -4.36 5.49 -5.76
C ILE A 101 -5.84 5.57 -6.18
N VAL A 102 -6.62 4.51 -5.97
CA VAL A 102 -8.03 4.47 -6.40
C VAL A 102 -8.88 5.58 -5.75
N PRO A 103 -8.83 5.81 -4.43
CA PRO A 103 -9.51 6.94 -3.80
C PRO A 103 -9.01 8.31 -4.31
N ALA A 104 -7.70 8.48 -4.53
CA ALA A 104 -7.13 9.74 -5.01
C ALA A 104 -7.62 10.10 -6.43
N VAL A 105 -7.64 9.11 -7.33
CA VAL A 105 -8.18 9.22 -8.68
C VAL A 105 -9.70 9.50 -8.64
N SER A 106 -10.41 8.88 -7.70
CA SER A 106 -11.84 9.11 -7.49
C SER A 106 -12.13 10.54 -7.02
N ILE A 107 -11.32 11.11 -6.12
CA ILE A 107 -11.44 12.51 -5.70
C ILE A 107 -11.23 13.45 -6.88
N ALA A 108 -10.18 13.24 -7.68
CA ALA A 108 -9.92 14.07 -8.86
C ALA A 108 -11.08 14.01 -9.88
N PHE A 109 -11.71 12.85 -10.04
CA PHE A 109 -12.92 12.71 -10.87
C PHE A 109 -14.11 13.51 -10.31
N VAL A 110 -14.34 13.43 -9.00
CA VAL A 110 -15.41 14.15 -8.28
C VAL A 110 -15.21 15.67 -8.32
N VAL A 111 -13.96 16.14 -8.43
CA VAL A 111 -13.62 17.56 -8.62
C VAL A 111 -13.92 18.05 -10.04
N VAL A 112 -13.66 17.23 -11.05
CA VAL A 112 -13.94 17.56 -12.46
C VAL A 112 -15.44 17.51 -12.76
N ILE A 113 -16.16 16.55 -12.19
CA ILE A 113 -17.62 16.38 -12.36
C ILE A 113 -18.30 16.53 -10.99
N PRO A 114 -18.59 17.77 -10.56
CA PRO A 114 -19.23 17.99 -9.28
C PRO A 114 -20.67 17.48 -9.30
N THR A 115 -21.01 16.65 -8.31
CA THR A 115 -22.34 16.11 -8.06
C THR A 115 -22.82 16.54 -6.68
N ARG A 116 -24.10 16.36 -6.38
CA ARG A 116 -24.68 16.69 -5.06
C ARG A 116 -24.01 15.95 -3.89
N TYR A 117 -23.36 14.81 -4.16
CA TYR A 117 -22.68 13.99 -3.16
C TYR A 117 -21.17 14.22 -3.09
N SER A 118 -20.62 15.14 -3.89
CA SER A 118 -19.16 15.34 -4.01
C SER A 118 -18.47 15.57 -2.67
N GLN A 119 -19.08 16.31 -1.75
CA GLN A 119 -18.51 16.62 -0.44
C GLN A 119 -18.41 15.38 0.46
N VAL A 120 -19.46 14.54 0.48
CA VAL A 120 -19.50 13.29 1.26
C VAL A 120 -18.52 12.26 0.69
N LEU A 121 -18.50 12.10 -0.63
CA LEU A 121 -17.56 11.21 -1.33
C LEU A 121 -16.11 11.61 -1.08
N SER A 122 -15.80 12.90 -1.20
CA SER A 122 -14.44 13.41 -1.00
C SER A 122 -13.97 13.22 0.44
N TYR A 123 -14.87 13.39 1.43
CA TYR A 123 -14.57 13.12 2.83
C TYR A 123 -14.14 11.67 3.08
N TYR A 124 -14.94 10.70 2.62
CA TYR A 124 -14.62 9.28 2.78
C TYR A 124 -13.34 8.88 2.04
N PHE A 125 -13.16 9.33 0.79
CA PHE A 125 -11.95 9.02 0.03
C PHE A 125 -10.71 9.63 0.68
N THR A 126 -10.78 10.85 1.21
CA THR A 126 -9.66 11.48 1.91
C THR A 126 -9.29 10.70 3.17
N MET A 127 -10.29 10.19 3.91
CA MET A 127 -10.05 9.36 5.09
C MET A 127 -9.35 8.03 4.71
N ILE A 128 -9.75 7.40 3.60
CA ILE A 128 -9.09 6.17 3.11
C ILE A 128 -7.64 6.45 2.71
N VAL A 129 -7.36 7.57 2.01
CA VAL A 129 -5.99 7.97 1.65
C VAL A 129 -5.15 8.24 2.92
N ALA A 130 -5.72 8.86 3.95
CA ALA A 130 -4.99 9.12 5.19
C ALA A 130 -4.56 7.82 5.91
N ILE A 131 -5.42 6.80 5.93
CA ILE A 131 -5.15 5.52 6.60
C ILE A 131 -4.25 4.61 5.76
N HIS A 132 -4.21 4.81 4.44
CA HIS A 132 -3.46 3.99 3.49
C HIS A 132 -1.98 3.80 3.85
N SER A 133 -1.28 4.85 4.25
CA SER A 133 0.15 4.79 4.60
C SER A 133 0.40 3.86 5.80
N THR A 134 -0.46 3.91 6.82
CA THR A 134 -0.39 3.04 8.01
C THR A 134 -0.66 1.59 7.64
N CYS A 135 -1.67 1.32 6.80
CA CYS A 135 -1.95 -0.02 6.30
C CYS A 135 -0.78 -0.58 5.48
N ASN A 136 -0.19 0.24 4.60
CA ASN A 136 0.97 -0.15 3.80
C ASN A 136 2.18 -0.54 4.68
N ALA A 137 2.46 0.25 5.72
CA ALA A 137 3.52 -0.06 6.68
C ALA A 137 3.28 -1.37 7.44
N ILE A 138 2.04 -1.63 7.89
CA ILE A 138 1.66 -2.88 8.56
C ILE A 138 1.81 -4.08 7.62
N VAL A 139 1.36 -3.98 6.38
CA VAL A 139 1.48 -5.04 5.37
C VAL A 139 2.95 -5.39 5.12
N ILE A 140 3.82 -4.38 4.98
CA ILE A 140 5.26 -4.59 4.82
C ILE A 140 5.86 -5.30 6.05
N MET A 141 5.48 -4.86 7.25
CA MET A 141 5.94 -5.44 8.52
C MET A 141 5.54 -6.92 8.68
N ILE A 142 4.31 -7.29 8.29
CA ILE A 142 3.83 -8.67 8.35
C ILE A 142 4.51 -9.55 7.29
N THR A 143 4.81 -8.99 6.12
CA THR A 143 5.24 -9.77 4.96
C THR A 143 6.75 -10.03 4.95
N TYR A 144 7.57 -9.11 5.45
CA TYR A 144 9.01 -9.30 5.54
C TYR A 144 9.38 -10.32 6.64
N PRO A 145 9.92 -11.50 6.29
CA PRO A 145 10.27 -12.53 7.26
C PRO A 145 11.44 -12.13 8.19
N GLU A 146 12.34 -11.27 7.72
CA GLU A 146 13.45 -10.74 8.54
C GLU A 146 12.95 -9.72 9.58
N LEU A 147 11.97 -8.87 9.22
CA LEU A 147 11.31 -7.97 10.17
C LEU A 147 10.41 -8.72 11.14
N ARG A 148 9.75 -9.81 10.72
CA ARG A 148 9.01 -10.68 11.64
C ARG A 148 9.89 -11.24 12.76
N LYS A 149 11.15 -11.59 12.49
CA LYS A 149 12.07 -12.11 13.53
C LYS A 149 12.47 -11.05 14.57
N HIS A 150 12.46 -9.77 14.21
CA HIS A 150 12.81 -8.67 15.11
C HIS A 150 11.60 -7.98 15.73
N ALA A 151 10.48 -7.87 15.01
CA ALA A 151 9.25 -7.23 15.49
C ALA A 151 8.32 -8.19 16.24
N MET A 152 8.25 -9.47 15.86
CA MET A 152 7.62 -10.51 16.66
C MET A 152 8.72 -11.22 17.45
N PHE A 153 8.82 -10.92 18.74
CA PHE A 153 9.57 -11.66 19.76
C PHE A 153 9.12 -13.12 19.94
N TRP A 154 8.65 -13.78 18.88
CA TRP A 154 8.27 -15.19 18.90
C TRP A 154 9.54 -16.00 18.63
N LYS A 155 10.24 -16.35 19.72
CA LYS A 155 11.11 -17.53 19.74
C LYS A 155 10.30 -18.67 19.13
N LYS A 156 10.75 -19.19 17.99
CA LYS A 156 10.29 -20.49 17.52
C LYS A 156 10.70 -21.48 18.60
N ALA A 157 9.74 -22.11 19.27
CA ALA A 157 10.05 -23.22 20.17
C ALA A 157 10.71 -24.30 19.30
N GLU A 158 12.03 -24.41 19.45
CA GLU A 158 12.79 -25.51 18.88
C GLU A 158 12.35 -26.74 19.67
N ILE A 159 11.42 -27.51 19.10
CA ILE A 159 11.12 -28.85 19.61
C ILE A 159 12.41 -29.64 19.38
N SER A 160 13.26 -29.67 20.40
CA SER A 160 14.39 -30.57 20.51
C SER A 160 13.82 -31.98 20.45
N THR A 161 13.80 -32.54 19.24
CA THR A 161 13.58 -33.97 19.09
C THR A 161 14.86 -34.60 19.62
N ILE A 162 14.85 -34.92 20.92
CA ILE A 162 15.92 -35.70 21.54
C ILE A 162 15.87 -37.06 20.85
N SER A 163 16.73 -37.25 19.84
CA SER A 163 17.01 -38.57 19.28
C SER A 163 17.75 -39.36 20.35
N VAL A 164 17.00 -40.06 21.20
CA VAL A 164 17.57 -41.06 22.10
C VAL A 164 18.05 -42.21 21.22
N SER A 165 19.35 -42.26 20.98
CA SER A 165 19.98 -43.44 20.40
C SER A 165 20.01 -44.50 21.48
N VAL A 166 19.08 -45.44 21.42
CA VAL A 166 19.14 -46.67 22.22
C VAL A 166 20.23 -47.54 21.61
N THR A 167 21.44 -47.50 22.16
CA THR A 167 22.48 -48.47 21.86
C THR A 167 22.05 -49.82 22.44
N GLN A 168 21.49 -50.69 21.60
CA GLN A 168 21.35 -52.11 21.90
C GLN A 168 22.77 -52.71 21.97
N ASN A 169 23.28 -52.89 23.18
CA ASN A 169 24.47 -53.69 23.43
C ASN A 169 24.07 -55.17 23.45
N SER A 170 23.93 -55.76 22.26
CA SER A 170 23.74 -57.20 22.11
C SER A 170 25.11 -57.91 22.14
N SER A 171 25.33 -58.65 23.22
CA SER A 171 26.03 -59.94 23.22
C SER A 171 27.42 -60.01 22.59
N GLN A 172 28.45 -59.62 23.34
CA GLN A 172 29.74 -60.33 23.33
C GLN A 172 30.22 -60.57 24.77
N ARG A 173 29.63 -61.59 25.42
CA ARG A 173 30.20 -62.19 26.64
C ARG A 173 30.17 -63.71 26.52
N VAL A 174 30.76 -64.24 25.45
CA VAL A 174 31.20 -65.64 25.39
C VAL A 174 32.48 -65.69 24.55
N ARG A 175 33.63 -65.58 25.23
CA ARG A 175 34.94 -66.15 24.88
C ARG A 175 35.99 -65.57 25.81
N SER A 176 35.99 -66.07 27.04
CA SER A 176 37.16 -66.09 27.92
C SER A 176 36.77 -66.92 29.14
N MET A 177 36.97 -68.24 29.04
CA MET A 177 37.46 -69.13 30.09
C MET A 177 37.27 -70.58 29.65
N ALA A 178 38.40 -71.30 29.59
CA ALA A 178 38.59 -72.75 29.61
C ALA A 178 37.93 -73.58 28.50
#